data_AF-A0A396ZPM2-F1
#
_entry.id   AF-A0A396ZPM2-F1
#
_cell.length_a   1.000
_cell.length_b   1.000
_cell.length_c   1.000
_cell.angle_alpha   90.00
_cell.angle_beta   90.00
_cell.angle_gamma   90.00
#
_symmetry.space_group_name_H-M   'P 1'
#
loop_
_entity.id
_entity.type
_entity.pdbx_description
1 polymer ?
#
loop_
_entity_poly.entity_id
_entity_poly.type
_entity_poly.pdbx_seq_one_letter_code
_entity_poly.pdbx_strand_id
1 'polypeptide(L)'
;MLCANCTGSTIQQKRNILMALWADVAVLREKAAHTLDGKDSASVDPNELLALDDLQRERERCQAVLDRDRIALAKLKHHIAERQGELLAAKSRLHATSTEEGDDGSDYVMEGLRRVVRWNEQNLSAMRRTKVLQLFQLLQLIPAPPMHYFRTITKLPLPSSGHYDTTDHVPPEVVSAALGRMIHLLLLLPKYLSPLVYPHPMIFNGSFSTIGEQSGEGAACHTLY
;
A
#
# COMPACT_ATOMS: atom_id res chain seq x y z
N MET A 1 13.29 3.56 -33.73
CA MET A 1 14.48 3.56 -32.86
C MET A 1 14.60 4.95 -32.24
N LEU A 2 14.58 5.08 -30.91
CA LEU A 2 14.76 6.37 -30.23
C LEU A 2 16.27 6.61 -30.01
N CYS A 3 16.75 7.78 -30.41
CA CYS A 3 18.15 8.20 -30.33
C CYS A 3 18.62 8.31 -28.87
N ALA A 4 19.87 7.90 -28.58
CA ALA A 4 20.49 7.94 -27.26
C ALA A 4 20.57 9.36 -26.65
N ASN A 5 20.63 10.41 -27.49
CA ASN A 5 20.58 11.79 -27.02
C ASN A 5 19.15 12.21 -26.62
N CYS A 6 18.12 11.66 -27.26
CA CYS A 6 16.73 11.91 -26.89
C CYS A 6 16.41 11.28 -25.52
N THR A 7 16.87 10.05 -25.27
CA THR A 7 16.72 9.41 -23.96
C THR A 7 17.53 10.15 -22.88
N GLY A 8 18.76 10.57 -23.17
CA GLY A 8 19.56 11.40 -22.26
C GLY A 8 18.88 12.72 -21.88
N SER A 9 18.33 13.44 -22.86
CA SER A 9 17.63 14.71 -22.62
C SER A 9 16.37 14.53 -21.76
N THR A 10 15.57 13.49 -22.01
CA THR A 10 14.38 13.19 -21.21
C THR A 10 14.72 12.77 -19.78
N ILE A 11 15.82 12.04 -19.57
CA ILE A 11 16.30 11.69 -18.22
C ILE A 11 16.73 12.96 -17.48
N GLN A 12 17.46 13.85 -18.14
CA GLN A 12 17.90 15.12 -17.54
C GLN A 12 16.70 16.03 -17.20
N GLN A 13 15.70 16.09 -18.07
CA GLN A 13 14.47 16.83 -17.83
C GLN A 13 13.71 16.29 -16.61
N LYS A 14 13.56 14.96 -16.50
CA LYS A 14 12.92 14.33 -15.33
C LYS A 14 13.70 14.60 -14.05
N ARG A 15 15.04 14.63 -14.11
CA ARG A 15 15.90 14.93 -12.97
C ARG A 15 15.71 16.37 -12.48
N ASN A 16 15.64 17.32 -13.41
CA ASN A 16 15.39 18.73 -13.09
C ASN A 16 14.00 18.94 -12.47
N ILE A 17 12.97 18.29 -13.02
CA ILE A 17 11.61 18.34 -12.45
C ILE A 17 11.60 17.76 -11.03
N LEU A 18 12.30 16.64 -10.81
CA LEU A 18 12.38 16.02 -9.48
C LEU A 18 13.05 16.95 -8.45
N MET A 19 14.12 17.65 -8.85
CA MET A 19 14.81 18.61 -7.98
C MET A 19 13.95 19.83 -7.66
N ALA A 20 13.19 20.33 -8.64
CA ALA A 20 12.22 21.42 -8.41
C ALA A 20 11.13 21.00 -7.42
N LEU A 21 10.56 19.81 -7.60
CA LEU A 21 9.55 19.27 -6.67
C LEU A 21 10.12 19.05 -5.26
N TRP A 22 11.38 18.65 -5.13
CA TRP A 22 12.02 18.54 -3.82
C TRP A 22 12.20 19.89 -3.14
N ALA A 23 12.55 20.94 -3.89
CA ALA A 23 12.61 22.30 -3.37
C ALA A 23 11.23 22.79 -2.92
N ASP A 24 10.19 22.56 -3.71
CA ASP A 24 8.82 22.94 -3.36
C ASP A 24 8.34 22.21 -2.09
N VAL A 25 8.61 20.91 -1.98
CA VAL A 25 8.30 20.14 -0.77
C VAL A 25 9.08 20.65 0.45
N ALA A 26 10.33 21.08 0.29
CA ALA A 26 11.11 21.68 1.38
C ALA A 26 10.50 23.01 1.85
N VAL A 27 10.12 23.89 0.93
CA VAL A 27 9.45 25.17 1.26
C VAL A 27 8.10 24.92 1.91
N LEU A 28 7.33 23.93 1.45
CA LEU A 28 6.05 23.57 2.07
C LEU A 28 6.24 23.02 3.49
N ARG A 29 7.29 22.24 3.74
CA ARG A 29 7.63 21.77 5.09
C ARG A 29 8.02 22.93 6.01
N GLU A 30 8.81 23.88 5.52
CA GLU A 30 9.22 25.06 6.29
C GLU A 30 8.03 25.99 6.59
N LYS A 31 7.17 26.24 5.61
CA LYS A 31 5.92 27.00 5.81
C LYS A 31 4.99 26.30 6.79
N ALA A 32 4.83 24.99 6.68
CA ALA A 32 4.03 24.20 7.62
C ALA A 32 4.61 24.27 9.05
N ALA A 33 5.93 24.15 9.20
CA ALA A 33 6.61 24.28 10.48
C ALA A 33 6.37 25.67 11.11
N HIS A 34 6.53 26.75 10.33
CA HIS A 34 6.26 28.12 10.81
C HIS A 34 4.80 28.36 11.18
N THR A 35 3.83 27.78 10.46
CA THR A 35 2.41 27.89 10.82
C THR A 35 2.04 27.11 12.08
N LEU A 36 2.80 26.06 12.40
CA LEU A 36 2.63 25.27 13.62
C LEU A 36 3.32 25.94 14.82
N ASP A 37 4.49 26.56 14.63
CA ASP A 37 5.17 27.35 15.68
C ASP A 37 4.41 28.63 16.05
N GLY A 38 3.61 29.19 15.13
CA GLY A 38 2.82 30.40 15.35
C GLY A 38 1.49 30.19 16.08
N LYS A 39 1.06 28.94 16.30
CA LYS A 39 -0.18 28.59 17.01
C LYS A 39 0.17 27.66 18.17
N ASP A 40 0.05 28.20 19.38
CA ASP A 40 0.13 27.49 20.66
C ASP A 40 1.54 27.09 21.13
N SER A 41 2.36 28.09 21.45
CA SER A 41 3.42 27.93 22.45
C SER A 41 2.84 27.90 23.88
N ALA A 42 1.80 27.09 24.10
CA ALA A 42 1.24 26.79 25.41
C ALA A 42 1.77 25.42 25.85
N SER A 43 2.84 25.45 26.63
CA SER A 43 3.39 24.38 27.48
C SER A 43 2.92 22.95 27.17
N VAL A 44 3.55 22.30 26.18
CA VAL A 44 3.44 20.85 26.04
C VAL A 44 4.09 20.19 27.25
N ASP A 45 3.36 19.29 27.92
CA ASP A 45 3.85 18.55 29.09
C ASP A 45 5.11 17.75 28.68
N PRO A 46 6.25 17.90 29.39
CA PRO A 46 7.48 17.16 29.09
C PRO A 46 7.29 15.63 28.97
N ASN A 47 6.33 15.06 29.70
CA ASN A 47 6.01 13.64 29.61
C ASN A 47 5.33 13.25 28.30
N GLU A 48 4.51 14.14 27.73
CA GLU A 48 3.81 13.91 26.47
C GLU A 48 4.76 14.01 25.28
N LEU A 49 5.74 14.93 25.37
CA LEU A 49 6.82 15.06 24.39
C LEU A 49 7.70 13.80 24.34
N LEU A 50 8.06 13.24 25.49
CA LEU A 50 8.84 12.00 25.60
C LEU A 50 8.07 10.80 25.02
N ALA A 51 6.77 10.70 25.28
CA ALA A 51 5.93 9.63 24.76
C ALA A 51 5.80 9.68 23.21
N LEU A 52 5.72 10.88 22.63
CA LEU A 52 5.73 11.06 21.17
C LEU A 52 7.06 10.67 20.54
N ASP A 53 8.17 11.03 21.20
CA ASP A 53 9.52 10.67 20.78
C ASP A 53 9.74 9.15 20.77
N ASP A 54 9.23 8.46 21.79
CA ASP A 54 9.32 6.99 21.87
C ASP A 54 8.46 6.30 20.82
N LEU A 55 7.23 6.77 20.58
CA LEU A 55 6.37 6.31 19.48
C LEU A 55 7.03 6.53 18.12
N GLN A 56 7.72 7.65 17.93
CA GLN A 56 8.43 7.95 16.69
C GLN A 56 9.62 7.01 16.49
N ARG A 57 10.41 6.75 17.54
CA ARG A 57 11.51 5.77 17.50
C ARG A 57 11.02 4.34 17.24
N GLU A 58 9.88 3.94 17.82
CA GLU A 58 9.27 2.64 17.55
C GLU A 58 8.81 2.52 16.10
N ARG A 59 8.17 3.57 15.58
CA ARG A 59 7.75 3.63 14.18
C ARG A 59 8.94 3.51 13.24
N GLU A 60 10.03 4.25 13.48
CA GLU A 60 11.25 4.19 12.68
C GLU A 60 11.89 2.79 12.71
N ARG A 61 11.90 2.13 13.89
CA ARG A 61 12.37 0.75 14.02
C ARG A 61 11.51 -0.23 13.21
N CYS A 62 10.19 -0.14 13.34
CA CYS A 62 9.27 -0.97 12.56
C CYS A 62 9.44 -0.74 11.06
N GLN A 63 9.62 0.51 10.65
CA GLN A 63 9.80 0.86 9.24
C GLN A 63 11.11 0.31 8.67
N ALA A 64 12.22 0.39 9.42
CA ALA A 64 13.49 -0.21 9.03
C ALA A 64 13.41 -1.74 8.87
N VAL A 65 12.63 -2.43 9.73
CA VAL A 65 12.39 -3.88 9.59
C VAL A 65 11.61 -4.18 8.32
N LEU A 66 10.54 -3.44 8.05
CA LEU A 66 9.74 -3.62 6.83
C LEU A 66 10.54 -3.37 5.55
N ASP A 67 11.45 -2.39 5.55
CA ASP A 67 12.31 -2.13 4.41
C ASP A 67 13.31 -3.26 4.17
N ARG A 68 13.87 -3.86 5.23
CA ARG A 68 14.73 -5.05 5.12
C ARG A 68 13.97 -6.24 4.56
N ASP A 69 12.76 -6.50 5.06
CA ASP A 69 11.90 -7.59 4.58
C ASP A 69 11.50 -7.38 3.12
N ARG A 70 11.22 -6.14 2.73
CA ARG A 70 10.90 -5.77 1.35
C ARG A 70 12.07 -6.04 0.40
N ILE A 71 13.29 -5.72 0.81
CA ILE A 71 14.51 -6.03 0.05
C ILE A 71 14.70 -7.55 -0.05
N ALA A 72 14.50 -8.29 1.05
CA ALA A 72 14.61 -9.74 1.04
C ALA A 72 13.59 -10.39 0.09
N LEU A 73 12.34 -9.93 0.10
CA LEU A 73 11.29 -10.39 -0.82
C LEU A 73 11.62 -10.06 -2.28
N ALA A 74 12.18 -8.88 -2.55
CA ALA A 74 12.60 -8.50 -3.90
C ALA A 74 13.72 -9.42 -4.42
N LYS A 75 14.70 -9.76 -3.58
CA LYS A 75 15.75 -10.73 -3.92
C LYS A 75 15.18 -12.13 -4.16
N LEU A 76 14.29 -12.60 -3.29
CA LEU A 76 13.63 -13.90 -3.45
C LEU A 76 12.86 -13.97 -4.77
N LYS A 77 12.09 -12.92 -5.10
CA LYS A 77 11.35 -12.82 -6.35
C LYS A 77 12.28 -12.86 -7.58
N HIS A 78 13.42 -12.19 -7.50
CA HIS A 78 14.42 -12.21 -8.56
C HIS A 78 14.97 -13.63 -8.79
N HIS A 79 15.37 -14.34 -7.73
CA HIS A 79 15.83 -15.73 -7.86
C HIS A 79 14.76 -16.70 -8.36
N ILE A 80 13.49 -16.49 -7.99
CA ILE A 80 12.39 -17.29 -8.55
C ILE A 80 12.28 -17.05 -10.06
N ALA A 81 12.37 -15.81 -10.52
CA ALA A 81 12.33 -15.49 -11.94
C ALA A 81 13.53 -16.09 -12.70
N GLU A 82 14.73 -16.04 -12.10
CA GLU A 82 15.95 -16.65 -12.64
C GLU A 82 15.78 -18.17 -12.81
N ARG A 83 15.34 -18.87 -11.75
CA ARG A 83 15.07 -20.32 -11.80
C ARG A 83 13.96 -20.69 -12.76
N GLN A 84 12.93 -19.85 -12.90
CA GLN A 84 11.88 -20.06 -13.91
C GLN A 84 12.46 -19.97 -15.34
N GLY A 85 13.39 -19.04 -15.57
CA GLY A 85 14.12 -18.94 -16.84
C GLY A 85 14.97 -20.18 -17.12
N GLU A 86 15.73 -20.66 -16.12
CA GLU A 86 16.51 -21.90 -16.22
C GLU A 86 15.62 -23.12 -16.51
N LEU A 87 14.46 -23.22 -15.85
CA LEU A 87 13.51 -24.31 -16.05
C LEU A 87 12.92 -24.29 -17.45
N LEU A 88 12.58 -23.10 -17.98
CA LEU A 88 12.13 -22.95 -19.38
C LEU A 88 13.25 -23.34 -20.38
N ALA A 89 14.49 -22.98 -20.10
CA ALA A 89 15.64 -23.38 -20.92
C ALA A 89 15.90 -24.90 -20.85
N ALA A 90 15.75 -25.52 -19.68
CA ALA A 90 15.85 -26.97 -19.52
C ALA A 90 14.71 -27.69 -20.24
N LYS A 91 13.48 -27.19 -20.12
CA LYS A 91 12.28 -27.75 -20.78
C LYS A 91 12.39 -27.69 -22.30
N SER A 92 12.89 -26.60 -22.86
CA SER A 92 13.12 -26.49 -24.31
C SER A 92 14.21 -27.44 -24.81
N ARG A 93 15.30 -27.62 -24.05
CA ARG A 93 16.32 -28.65 -24.35
C ARG A 93 15.74 -30.05 -24.31
N LEU A 94 14.94 -30.36 -23.27
CA LEU A 94 14.26 -31.64 -23.14
C LEU A 94 13.33 -31.90 -24.33
N HIS A 95 12.45 -30.95 -24.67
CA HIS A 95 11.58 -31.09 -25.85
C HIS A 95 12.33 -31.26 -27.17
N ALA A 96 13.52 -30.67 -27.33
CA ALA A 96 14.37 -30.88 -28.49
C ALA A 96 15.01 -32.29 -28.52
N THR A 97 15.17 -32.94 -27.37
CA THR A 97 15.65 -34.33 -27.25
C THR A 97 14.51 -35.37 -27.23
N SER A 98 13.29 -34.97 -26.82
CA SER A 98 12.10 -35.85 -26.73
C SER A 98 11.47 -36.20 -28.06
N THR A 99 11.96 -35.69 -29.19
CA THR A 99 11.54 -36.14 -30.52
C THR A 99 12.03 -37.55 -30.88
N GLU A 100 12.88 -38.19 -30.06
CA GLU A 100 13.42 -39.52 -30.38
C GLU A 100 13.18 -40.65 -29.36
N GLU A 101 12.67 -40.44 -28.14
CA GLU A 101 12.48 -41.55 -27.18
C GLU A 101 11.18 -41.46 -26.35
N GLY A 102 10.54 -42.62 -26.18
CA GLY A 102 9.22 -42.81 -25.58
C GLY A 102 9.04 -42.25 -24.16
N ASP A 103 7.88 -41.64 -23.97
CA ASP A 103 7.57 -40.52 -23.06
C ASP A 103 7.01 -40.94 -21.67
N ASP A 104 7.56 -41.96 -21.01
CA ASP A 104 7.00 -42.43 -19.71
C ASP A 104 7.62 -41.69 -18.49
N GLY A 105 8.91 -41.33 -18.56
CA GLY A 105 9.60 -40.61 -17.47
C GLY A 105 9.27 -39.11 -17.41
N SER A 106 8.96 -38.51 -18.56
CA SER A 106 8.55 -37.11 -18.71
C SER A 106 7.21 -36.84 -18.04
N ASP A 107 6.26 -37.77 -18.20
CA ASP A 107 4.92 -37.66 -17.61
C ASP A 107 4.95 -37.69 -16.07
N TYR A 108 5.83 -38.50 -15.48
CA TYR A 108 6.04 -38.52 -14.02
C TYR A 108 6.61 -37.18 -13.50
N VAL A 109 7.57 -36.60 -14.22
CA VAL A 109 8.15 -35.29 -13.87
C VAL A 109 7.09 -34.19 -14.01
N MET A 110 6.30 -34.21 -15.08
CA MET A 110 5.21 -33.27 -15.30
C MET A 110 4.13 -33.39 -14.23
N GLU A 111 3.78 -34.59 -13.79
CA GLU A 111 2.82 -34.80 -12.71
C GLU A 111 3.36 -34.34 -11.34
N GLY A 112 4.65 -34.57 -11.07
CA GLY A 112 5.34 -34.02 -9.92
C GLY A 112 5.30 -32.48 -9.89
N LEU A 113 5.56 -31.84 -11.02
CA LEU A 113 5.48 -30.39 -11.17
C LEU A 113 4.05 -29.87 -10.98
N ARG A 114 3.03 -30.53 -11.53
CA ARG A 114 1.61 -30.17 -11.31
C ARG A 114 1.22 -30.25 -9.84
N ARG A 115 1.70 -31.28 -9.12
CA ARG A 115 1.47 -31.43 -7.68
C ARG A 115 2.08 -30.28 -6.88
N VAL A 116 3.31 -29.87 -7.22
CA VAL A 116 3.99 -28.73 -6.59
C VAL A 116 3.28 -27.41 -6.88
N VAL A 117 2.79 -27.19 -8.10
CA VAL A 117 1.99 -26.01 -8.45
C VAL A 117 0.72 -25.95 -7.61
N ARG A 118 -0.03 -27.06 -7.53
CA ARG A 118 -1.27 -27.15 -6.72
C ARG A 118 -0.99 -26.88 -5.23
N TRP A 119 0.10 -27.42 -4.70
CA TRP A 119 0.52 -27.18 -3.31
C TRP A 119 0.89 -25.72 -3.07
N ASN A 120 1.60 -25.09 -4.02
CA ASN A 120 1.93 -23.66 -3.95
C ASN A 120 0.69 -22.77 -4.00
N GLU A 121 -0.31 -23.10 -4.82
CA GLU A 121 -1.59 -22.38 -4.86
C GLU A 121 -2.34 -22.49 -3.53
N GLN A 122 -2.40 -23.69 -2.95
CA GLN A 122 -3.01 -23.91 -1.63
C GLN A 122 -2.28 -23.11 -0.53
N ASN A 123 -0.95 -23.14 -0.51
CA ASN A 123 -0.16 -22.34 0.44
C ASN A 123 -0.33 -20.84 0.24
N LEU A 124 -0.39 -20.37 -1.01
CA LEU A 124 -0.69 -18.96 -1.31
C LEU A 124 -2.06 -18.58 -0.76
N SER A 125 -3.09 -19.43 -0.95
CA SER A 125 -4.43 -19.17 -0.43
C SER A 125 -4.46 -19.11 1.11
N ALA A 126 -3.74 -20.02 1.77
CA ALA A 126 -3.62 -20.05 3.23
C ALA A 126 -2.86 -18.83 3.77
N MET A 127 -1.73 -18.47 3.17
CA MET A 127 -0.98 -17.28 3.54
C MET A 127 -1.78 -16.00 3.31
N ARG A 128 -2.54 -15.90 2.21
CA ARG A 128 -3.42 -14.75 1.94
C ARG A 128 -4.46 -14.60 3.04
N ARG A 129 -5.13 -15.69 3.42
CA ARG A 129 -6.10 -15.68 4.52
C ARG A 129 -5.46 -15.18 5.82
N THR A 130 -4.29 -15.70 6.18
CA THR A 130 -3.56 -15.26 7.38
C THR A 130 -3.15 -13.78 7.30
N LYS A 131 -2.68 -13.31 6.15
CA LYS A 131 -2.30 -11.91 5.95
C LYS A 131 -3.49 -10.96 6.00
N VAL A 132 -4.64 -11.36 5.47
CA VAL A 132 -5.90 -10.62 5.61
C VAL A 132 -6.31 -10.51 7.08
N LEU A 133 -6.26 -11.61 7.84
CA LEU A 133 -6.56 -11.58 9.27
C LEU A 133 -5.57 -10.70 10.06
N GLN A 134 -4.28 -10.74 9.73
CA GLN A 134 -3.26 -9.86 10.31
C GLN A 134 -3.51 -8.38 9.95
N LEU A 135 -3.94 -8.08 8.73
CA LEU A 135 -4.36 -6.73 8.32
C LEU A 135 -5.57 -6.27 9.13
N PHE A 136 -6.58 -7.12 9.33
CA PHE A 136 -7.73 -6.81 10.17
C PHE A 136 -7.36 -6.58 11.65
N GLN A 137 -6.40 -7.31 12.19
CA GLN A 137 -5.88 -7.08 13.55
C GLN A 137 -5.14 -5.74 13.67
N LEU A 138 -4.30 -5.40 12.70
CA LEU A 138 -3.63 -4.09 12.61
C LEU A 138 -4.64 -2.94 12.50
N LEU A 139 -5.80 -3.21 11.92
CA LEU A 139 -6.82 -2.20 11.65
C LEU A 139 -7.63 -1.79 12.87
N GLN A 140 -7.67 -2.63 13.90
CA GLN A 140 -8.49 -2.45 15.09
C GLN A 140 -9.89 -1.91 14.73
N LEU A 141 -10.59 -2.61 13.82
CA LEU A 141 -12.00 -2.34 13.52
C LEU A 141 -12.85 -2.81 14.70
N ILE A 142 -12.83 -2.05 15.78
CA ILE A 142 -13.53 -2.34 17.03
C ILE A 142 -14.79 -1.44 17.04
N PRO A 143 -15.97 -1.97 17.41
CA PRO A 143 -17.13 -1.10 17.67
C PRO A 143 -16.73 -0.02 18.67
N ALA A 144 -17.13 1.23 18.45
CA ALA A 144 -16.76 2.34 19.33
C ALA A 144 -17.78 2.43 20.49
N PRO A 145 -17.54 1.90 21.70
CA PRO A 145 -18.34 2.32 22.86
C PRO A 145 -18.01 3.80 23.13
N PRO A 146 -18.96 4.76 23.21
CA PRO A 146 -20.41 4.68 23.39
C PRO A 146 -21.27 5.08 22.16
N MET A 147 -20.71 5.14 20.94
CA MET A 147 -21.40 5.68 19.76
C MET A 147 -22.11 4.59 18.96
N HIS A 148 -23.45 4.57 19.02
CA HIS A 148 -24.28 3.53 18.40
C HIS A 148 -24.14 3.42 16.88
N TYR A 149 -23.79 4.52 16.20
CA TYR A 149 -23.67 4.57 14.73
C TYR A 149 -22.23 4.69 14.22
N PHE A 150 -21.23 4.68 15.11
CA PHE A 150 -19.82 4.78 14.73
C PHE A 150 -19.04 3.49 15.04
N ARG A 151 -18.17 3.12 14.12
CA ARG A 151 -17.12 2.11 14.33
C ARG A 151 -15.79 2.82 14.40
N THR A 152 -14.79 2.25 15.06
CA THR A 152 -13.44 2.82 14.98
C THR A 152 -12.64 2.18 13.87
N ILE A 153 -11.88 2.98 13.11
CA ILE A 153 -10.79 2.52 12.26
C ILE A 153 -9.51 3.21 12.71
N THR A 154 -8.52 2.46 13.18
CA THR A 154 -7.29 3.04 13.75
C THR A 154 -7.57 4.12 14.83
N LYS A 155 -8.55 3.85 15.71
CA LYS A 155 -9.04 4.78 16.76
C LYS A 155 -9.79 6.03 16.26
N LEU A 156 -10.04 6.15 14.95
CA LEU A 156 -10.86 7.24 14.40
C LEU A 156 -12.31 6.79 14.22
N PRO A 157 -13.30 7.60 14.61
CA PRO A 157 -14.71 7.29 14.39
C PRO A 157 -15.04 7.29 12.90
N LEU A 158 -15.66 6.21 12.46
CA LEU A 158 -16.13 5.96 11.11
C LEU A 158 -17.64 5.73 11.16
N PRO A 159 -18.43 6.51 10.43
CA PRO A 159 -19.87 6.32 10.38
C PRO A 159 -20.21 4.98 9.73
N SER A 160 -21.03 4.17 10.41
CA SER A 160 -21.50 2.87 9.92
C SER A 160 -22.78 2.96 9.10
N SER A 161 -23.48 4.09 9.18
CA SER A 161 -24.63 4.44 8.36
C SER A 161 -24.50 5.90 7.94
N GLY A 162 -25.18 6.31 6.86
CA GLY A 162 -25.20 7.71 6.42
C GLY A 162 -25.83 8.70 7.41
N HIS A 163 -26.19 8.24 8.62
CA HIS A 163 -26.65 9.09 9.71
C HIS A 163 -25.44 9.72 10.42
N TYR A 164 -25.17 10.97 10.06
CA TYR A 164 -24.35 11.88 10.85
C TYR A 164 -25.26 12.43 11.95
N ASP A 165 -25.54 11.63 12.99
CA ASP A 165 -26.44 12.11 14.03
C ASP A 165 -25.77 13.29 14.76
N THR A 166 -26.45 14.44 14.76
CA THR A 166 -25.93 15.71 15.32
C THR A 166 -25.59 15.64 16.81
N THR A 167 -25.99 14.56 17.47
CA THR A 167 -25.81 14.30 18.91
C THR A 167 -24.38 13.90 19.28
N ASP A 168 -23.62 13.33 18.35
CA ASP A 168 -22.30 12.74 18.63
C ASP A 168 -21.12 13.70 18.35
N HIS A 169 -21.40 14.94 17.88
CA HIS A 169 -20.43 16.04 17.66
C HIS A 169 -19.03 15.61 17.18
N VAL A 170 -18.96 14.74 16.17
CA VAL A 170 -17.68 14.36 15.57
C VAL A 170 -17.30 15.41 14.51
N PRO A 171 -16.10 16.03 14.59
CA PRO A 171 -15.66 16.99 13.58
C PRO A 171 -15.55 16.32 12.20
N PRO A 172 -15.96 16.99 11.10
CA PRO A 172 -15.89 16.45 9.76
C PRO A 172 -14.45 16.12 9.34
N GLU A 173 -13.46 16.82 9.90
CA GLU A 173 -12.04 16.56 9.70
C GLU A 173 -11.65 15.17 10.20
N VAL A 174 -12.18 14.74 11.35
CA VAL A 174 -11.90 13.44 11.95
C VAL A 174 -12.50 12.31 11.09
N VAL A 175 -13.72 12.52 10.59
CA VAL A 175 -14.38 11.56 9.69
C VAL A 175 -13.65 11.47 8.35
N SER A 176 -13.24 12.61 7.78
CA SER A 176 -12.46 12.63 6.54
C SER A 176 -11.11 11.93 6.69
N ALA A 177 -10.44 12.09 7.84
CA ALA A 177 -9.22 11.37 8.16
C ALA A 177 -9.47 9.85 8.29
N ALA A 178 -10.59 9.43 8.89
CA ALA A 178 -10.99 8.03 8.98
C ALA A 178 -11.23 7.41 7.58
N LEU A 179 -11.93 8.12 6.70
CA LEU A 179 -12.17 7.72 5.31
C LEU A 179 -10.87 7.69 4.48
N GLY A 180 -9.97 8.65 4.71
CA GLY A 180 -8.63 8.64 4.13
C GLY A 180 -7.84 7.39 4.51
N ARG A 181 -7.92 6.97 5.77
CA ARG A 181 -7.32 5.71 6.23
C ARG A 181 -7.95 4.50 5.56
N MET A 182 -9.27 4.48 5.34
CA MET A 182 -9.92 3.42 4.55
C MET A 182 -9.36 3.33 3.14
N ILE A 183 -9.24 4.45 2.43
CA ILE A 183 -8.72 4.47 1.05
C ILE A 183 -7.27 3.99 1.01
N HIS A 184 -6.43 4.41 1.96
CA HIS A 184 -5.06 3.93 2.09
C HIS A 184 -5.00 2.40 2.19
N LEU A 185 -5.93 1.78 2.92
CA LEU A 185 -5.97 0.34 3.11
C LEU A 185 -6.47 -0.40 1.88
N LEU A 186 -7.50 0.14 1.24
CA LEU A 186 -7.98 -0.37 -0.03
C LEU A 186 -6.84 -0.39 -1.05
N LEU A 187 -5.97 0.63 -1.09
CA LEU A 187 -4.78 0.63 -1.95
C LEU A 187 -3.67 -0.35 -1.52
N LEU A 188 -3.62 -0.76 -0.25
CA LEU A 188 -2.66 -1.77 0.23
C LEU A 188 -3.13 -3.20 -0.03
N LEU A 189 -4.43 -3.46 0.03
CA LEU A 189 -5.04 -4.79 -0.14
C LEU A 189 -4.61 -5.53 -1.43
N PRO A 190 -4.56 -4.90 -2.62
CA PRO A 190 -4.09 -5.55 -3.85
C PRO A 190 -2.67 -6.10 -3.76
N LYS A 191 -1.80 -5.50 -2.94
CA LYS A 191 -0.43 -5.99 -2.73
C LYS A 191 -0.39 -7.37 -2.07
N TYR A 192 -1.42 -7.69 -1.31
CA TYR A 192 -1.54 -8.96 -0.57
C TYR A 192 -2.52 -9.94 -1.22
N LEU A 193 -3.49 -9.45 -2.00
CA LEU A 193 -4.62 -10.21 -2.53
C LEU A 193 -4.65 -10.43 -4.05
N SER A 194 -3.52 -10.27 -4.73
CA SER A 194 -3.45 -10.40 -6.20
C SER A 194 -4.14 -11.68 -6.75
N PRO A 195 -4.99 -11.60 -7.79
CA PRO A 195 -5.37 -10.43 -8.56
C PRO A 195 -6.62 -9.75 -7.97
N LEU A 196 -6.44 -8.61 -7.29
CA LEU A 196 -7.53 -7.74 -6.87
C LEU A 196 -7.39 -6.41 -7.62
N VAL A 197 -8.36 -6.12 -8.49
CA VAL A 197 -8.43 -4.87 -9.26
C VAL A 197 -9.74 -4.19 -8.88
N TYR A 198 -9.66 -2.94 -8.44
CA TYR A 198 -10.86 -2.16 -8.12
C TYR A 198 -11.46 -1.54 -9.39
N PRO A 199 -12.79 -1.41 -9.47
CA PRO A 199 -13.47 -0.83 -10.63
C PRO A 199 -13.22 0.67 -10.80
N HIS A 200 -12.91 1.38 -9.72
CA HIS A 200 -12.66 2.83 -9.73
C HIS A 200 -11.25 3.15 -9.25
N PRO A 201 -10.55 4.12 -9.88
CA PRO A 201 -9.25 4.57 -9.41
C PRO A 201 -9.41 5.25 -8.05
N MET A 202 -8.48 5.00 -7.14
CA MET A 202 -8.44 5.62 -5.82
C MET A 202 -7.13 6.39 -5.67
N ILE A 203 -7.21 7.62 -5.16
CA ILE A 203 -6.06 8.48 -4.90
C ILE A 203 -6.02 8.74 -3.40
N PHE A 204 -4.91 8.36 -2.76
CA PHE A 204 -4.72 8.61 -1.34
C PHE A 204 -4.00 9.95 -1.11
N ASN A 205 -4.71 10.90 -0.52
CA ASN A 205 -4.25 12.25 -0.18
C ASN A 205 -4.61 12.59 1.30
N GLY A 206 -4.40 11.64 2.22
CA GLY A 206 -4.79 11.83 3.62
C GLY A 206 -6.32 12.00 3.75
N SER A 207 -6.77 13.05 4.43
CA SER A 207 -8.20 13.38 4.58
C SER A 207 -8.91 13.74 3.27
N PHE A 208 -8.16 14.14 2.24
CA PHE A 208 -8.69 14.52 0.91
C PHE A 208 -8.61 13.38 -0.11
N SER A 209 -8.63 12.13 0.36
CA SER A 209 -8.55 10.97 -0.52
C SER A 209 -9.82 10.84 -1.37
N THR A 210 -9.68 10.46 -2.64
CA THR A 210 -10.78 10.42 -3.62
C THR A 210 -10.90 9.06 -4.30
N ILE A 211 -12.12 8.74 -4.76
CA ILE A 211 -12.45 7.53 -5.53
C ILE A 211 -13.18 7.97 -6.81
N GLY A 212 -12.74 7.51 -7.98
CA GLY A 212 -13.32 7.86 -9.29
C GLY A 212 -12.43 8.79 -10.12
N GLU A 213 -12.88 9.11 -11.34
CA GLU A 213 -12.19 10.07 -12.21
C GLU A 213 -12.21 11.46 -11.55
N GLN A 214 -11.04 12.08 -11.43
CA GLN A 214 -10.97 13.51 -11.17
C GLN A 214 -11.43 14.21 -12.44
N SER A 215 -12.72 14.50 -12.54
CA SER A 215 -13.22 15.50 -13.48
C SER A 215 -12.35 16.73 -13.27
N GLY A 216 -11.71 17.23 -14.33
CA GLY A 216 -10.75 18.34 -14.31
C GLY A 216 -11.35 19.71 -13.95
N GLU A 217 -12.39 19.73 -13.13
CA GLU A 217 -12.97 20.90 -12.50
C GLU A 217 -12.66 20.78 -11.02
N GLY A 218 -12.08 21.85 -10.46
CA GLY A 218 -11.51 21.87 -9.12
C GLY A 218 -12.44 21.29 -8.07
N ALA A 219 -11.84 20.87 -6.96
CA ALA A 219 -12.50 20.44 -5.74
C ALA A 219 -13.62 21.40 -5.31
N ALA A 220 -14.79 21.26 -5.92
CA ALA A 220 -16.03 21.86 -5.51
C ALA A 220 -16.69 20.81 -4.63
N CYS A 221 -16.39 20.91 -3.35
CA CYS A 221 -17.34 20.75 -2.27
C CYS A 221 -18.76 20.32 -2.72
N HIS A 222 -18.98 19.01 -2.90
CA HIS A 222 -20.31 18.46 -2.77
C HIS A 222 -20.66 18.45 -1.28
N THR A 223 -21.09 19.61 -0.81
CA THR A 223 -21.97 19.70 0.36
C THR A 223 -23.29 19.08 -0.04
N LEU A 224 -23.51 17.82 0.36
CA LEU A 224 -24.84 17.24 0.36
C LEU A 224 -25.59 17.93 1.50
N TYR A 225 -26.53 18.81 1.13
CA TYR A 225 -27.57 19.32 2.02
C TYR A 225 -28.49 18.17 2.47
#